data_AF-A0A812PJP0-F1
#
_entry.id   AF-A0A812PJP0-F1
#
_cell.length_a   1.000
_cell.length_b   1.000
_cell.length_c   1.000
_cell.angle_alpha   90.00
_cell.angle_beta   90.00
_cell.angle_gamma   90.00
#
_symmetry.space_group_name_H-M   'P 1'
#
loop_
_entity.id
_entity.type
_entity.pdbx_description
1 polymer ?
#
loop_
_entity_poly.entity_id
_entity_poly.type
_entity_poly.pdbx_seq_one_letter_code
_entity_poly.pdbx_strand_id
1 'polypeptide(L)'
;MKRRGFTLVELLVVIAIIGVLIALLLPAVQQAREAARRMQCTNQLKQWVLATHNYHDTYTRFPTSWQGGSNQWSAQARLLPYLEQKALESEIDYAVDYSNYHSDTNRFINGVPLPAIRVDLLLCPSEVKDQLRLSSGNPYHYPLNYVINMGVWYVYNGSNGGNGAFVPTKYLRMADMTDGTTNVMAFSEAKAYTDYDRESSEYGTAEINSFPDVAGYIQSNVVEGARTSGHTEWVDGKTHQTGFTAFFTPNTDFVPSGGTRAIPIDFTNNRESVGASTLSTNPTLAAVTARSFHPGVVNVAFMDGSVSRVTDTVDLGTYRAIATRNGGEVINRGVVVEELVDSELVQAENPYITNEDQPRRSPWKMPLIIAGVIAFVVVAVIVIRNGTQEDANRAADLVRQHPIVIEQLGGIDQCSHNFFASLNEGGKRTDVLDVKGPKGSGRLITFELFFKYRSIVLQTDEGEWELIEGDTDP
;
A
#
# COMPACT_ATOMS: atom_id res chain seq x y z
N MET A 1 -41.35 -43.35 3.25
CA MET A 1 -40.21 -42.67 2.58
C MET A 1 -38.93 -42.95 3.36
N LYS A 2 -38.01 -43.76 2.84
CA LYS A 2 -36.66 -43.91 3.43
C LYS A 2 -35.90 -42.61 3.23
N ARG A 3 -35.64 -41.87 4.32
CA ARG A 3 -34.72 -40.72 4.29
C ARG A 3 -33.30 -41.26 4.06
N ARG A 4 -32.65 -40.88 2.97
CA ARG A 4 -31.22 -41.17 2.75
C ARG A 4 -30.43 -40.30 3.74
N GLY A 5 -29.71 -40.94 4.66
CA GLY A 5 -28.80 -40.26 5.59
C GLY A 5 -27.50 -39.88 4.86
N PHE A 6 -26.95 -38.72 5.22
CA PHE A 6 -25.67 -38.26 4.72
C PHE A 6 -24.55 -39.10 5.36
N THR A 7 -23.59 -39.57 4.56
CA THR A 7 -22.44 -40.31 5.08
C THR A 7 -21.37 -39.35 5.59
N LEU A 8 -20.60 -39.79 6.59
CA LEU A 8 -19.49 -38.99 7.14
C LEU A 8 -18.46 -38.63 6.07
N VAL A 9 -18.22 -39.54 5.12
CA VAL A 9 -17.30 -39.34 3.99
C VAL A 9 -17.80 -38.23 3.06
N GLU A 10 -19.09 -38.20 2.72
CA GLU A 10 -19.66 -37.13 1.89
C GLU A 10 -19.52 -35.76 2.54
N LEU A 11 -19.68 -35.66 3.85
CA LEU A 11 -19.49 -34.41 4.58
C LEU A 11 -18.02 -33.99 4.56
N LEU A 12 -17.11 -34.94 4.78
CA LEU A 12 -15.66 -34.70 4.81
C LEU A 12 -15.12 -34.22 3.45
N VAL A 13 -15.59 -34.80 2.35
CA VAL A 13 -15.19 -34.38 1.00
C VAL A 13 -15.68 -32.95 0.71
N VAL A 14 -16.93 -32.62 1.07
CA VAL A 14 -17.47 -31.28 0.84
C VAL A 14 -16.69 -30.21 1.60
N ILE A 15 -16.37 -30.45 2.88
CA ILE A 15 -15.56 -29.51 3.65
C ILE A 15 -14.13 -29.40 3.11
N ALA A 16 -13.54 -30.49 2.60
CA ALA A 16 -12.22 -30.47 1.98
C ALA A 16 -12.21 -29.59 0.70
N ILE A 17 -13.24 -29.72 -0.15
CA ILE A 17 -13.38 -28.90 -1.36
C ILE A 17 -13.56 -27.42 -1.01
N ILE A 18 -14.45 -27.10 -0.06
CA ILE A 18 -14.66 -25.73 0.40
C ILE A 18 -13.36 -25.16 0.98
N GLY A 19 -12.63 -25.95 1.78
CA GLY A 19 -11.34 -25.55 2.34
C GLY A 19 -10.31 -25.19 1.27
N VAL A 20 -10.17 -26.02 0.23
CA VAL A 20 -9.26 -25.75 -0.90
C VAL A 20 -9.69 -24.50 -1.68
N LEU A 21 -10.98 -24.35 -1.96
CA LEU A 21 -11.49 -23.17 -2.66
C LEU A 21 -11.23 -21.88 -1.88
N ILE A 22 -11.49 -21.86 -0.57
CA ILE A 22 -11.23 -20.69 0.28
C ILE A 22 -9.72 -20.39 0.34
N ALA A 23 -8.88 -21.41 0.48
CA ALA A 23 -7.42 -21.23 0.52
C ALA A 23 -6.87 -20.58 -0.75
N LEU A 24 -7.45 -20.87 -1.92
CA LEU A 24 -7.05 -20.27 -3.19
C LEU A 24 -7.68 -18.89 -3.43
N LEU A 25 -8.89 -18.64 -2.93
CA LEU A 25 -9.61 -17.38 -3.15
C LEU A 25 -9.17 -16.26 -2.21
N LEU A 26 -8.78 -16.57 -0.96
CA LEU A 26 -8.45 -15.55 0.03
C LEU A 26 -7.28 -14.64 -0.40
N PRO A 27 -6.13 -15.16 -0.89
CA PRO A 27 -5.03 -14.32 -1.33
C PRO A 27 -5.41 -13.45 -2.53
N ALA A 28 -6.20 -14.00 -3.46
CA ALA A 28 -6.65 -13.28 -4.65
C ALA A 28 -7.58 -12.12 -4.30
N VAL A 29 -8.55 -12.34 -3.40
CA VAL A 29 -9.48 -11.28 -2.95
C VAL A 29 -8.72 -10.17 -2.21
N GLN A 30 -7.70 -10.50 -1.43
CA GLN A 30 -6.88 -9.51 -0.74
C GLN A 30 -6.07 -8.64 -1.70
N GLN A 31 -5.45 -9.24 -2.72
CA GLN A 31 -4.72 -8.52 -3.75
C GLN A 31 -5.63 -7.58 -4.54
N ALA A 32 -6.81 -8.06 -4.95
CA ALA A 32 -7.79 -7.25 -5.67
C ALA A 32 -8.29 -6.05 -4.82
N ARG A 33 -8.54 -6.25 -3.52
CA ARG A 33 -8.95 -5.16 -2.62
C ARG A 33 -7.86 -4.11 -2.46
N GLU A 34 -6.61 -4.52 -2.36
CA GLU A 34 -5.50 -3.58 -2.22
C GLU A 34 -5.27 -2.80 -3.53
N ALA A 35 -5.39 -3.45 -4.69
CA ALA A 35 -5.37 -2.76 -5.97
C ALA A 35 -6.50 -1.72 -6.06
N ALA A 36 -7.72 -2.07 -5.64
CA ALA A 36 -8.86 -1.16 -5.57
C ALA A 36 -8.58 0.09 -4.70
N ARG A 37 -8.04 -0.12 -3.49
CA ARG A 37 -7.66 1.00 -2.60
C ARG A 37 -6.56 1.88 -3.21
N ARG A 38 -5.56 1.27 -3.85
CA ARG A 38 -4.50 2.01 -4.57
C ARG A 38 -5.07 2.92 -5.65
N MET A 39 -5.95 2.41 -6.50
CA MET A 39 -6.56 3.26 -7.55
C MET A 39 -7.38 4.39 -6.94
N GLN A 40 -8.10 4.13 -5.84
CA GLN A 40 -8.80 5.21 -5.13
C GLN A 40 -7.84 6.28 -4.64
N CYS A 41 -6.71 5.93 -4.00
CA CYS A 41 -5.74 6.94 -3.55
C CYS A 41 -5.11 7.72 -4.74
N THR A 42 -4.82 7.06 -5.88
CA THR A 42 -4.35 7.76 -7.09
C THR A 42 -5.39 8.71 -7.69
N ASN A 43 -6.68 8.34 -7.66
CA ASN A 43 -7.76 9.19 -8.17
C ASN A 43 -8.00 10.38 -7.24
N GLN A 44 -7.91 10.20 -5.92
CA GLN A 44 -8.01 11.30 -4.97
C GLN A 44 -6.86 12.30 -5.16
N LEU A 45 -5.62 11.83 -5.37
CA LEU A 45 -4.48 12.69 -5.75
C LEU A 45 -4.74 13.49 -7.04
N LYS A 46 -5.33 12.87 -8.08
CA LYS A 46 -5.75 13.59 -9.29
C LYS A 46 -6.78 14.68 -8.98
N GLN A 47 -7.73 14.40 -8.09
CA GLN A 47 -8.73 15.39 -7.66
C GLN A 47 -8.08 16.58 -6.92
N TRP A 48 -7.08 16.33 -6.06
CA TRP A 48 -6.31 17.39 -5.38
C TRP A 48 -5.57 18.31 -6.35
N VAL A 49 -4.93 17.75 -7.37
CA VAL A 49 -4.26 18.58 -8.39
C VAL A 49 -5.27 19.31 -9.26
N LEU A 50 -6.37 18.66 -9.64
CA LEU A 50 -7.44 19.32 -10.39
C LEU A 50 -8.04 20.51 -9.60
N ALA A 51 -8.30 20.32 -8.31
CA ALA A 51 -8.74 21.39 -7.41
C ALA A 51 -7.73 22.54 -7.35
N THR A 52 -6.43 22.21 -7.37
CA THR A 52 -5.35 23.19 -7.38
C THR A 52 -5.33 24.01 -8.69
N HIS A 53 -5.58 23.38 -9.84
CA HIS A 53 -5.73 24.09 -11.11
C HIS A 53 -6.99 24.95 -11.15
N ASN A 54 -8.13 24.46 -10.67
CA ASN A 54 -9.36 25.26 -10.59
C ASN A 54 -9.20 26.49 -9.66
N TYR A 55 -8.47 26.33 -8.55
CA TYR A 55 -8.08 27.43 -7.68
C TYR A 55 -7.20 28.42 -8.45
N HIS A 56 -6.21 27.93 -9.19
CA HIS A 56 -5.33 28.76 -10.02
C HIS A 56 -6.10 29.49 -11.13
N ASP A 57 -7.07 28.88 -11.78
CA ASP A 57 -7.88 29.52 -12.82
C ASP A 57 -8.72 30.67 -12.25
N THR A 58 -9.18 30.53 -11.01
CA THR A 58 -9.97 31.57 -10.32
C THR A 58 -9.10 32.69 -9.76
N TYR A 59 -7.95 32.35 -9.15
CA TYR A 59 -7.13 33.31 -8.40
C TYR A 59 -5.81 33.69 -9.09
N THR A 60 -5.49 33.10 -10.25
CA THR A 60 -4.24 33.24 -11.03
C THR A 60 -2.97 32.91 -10.23
N ARG A 61 -3.12 32.05 -9.23
CA ARG A 61 -2.09 31.63 -8.27
C ARG A 61 -2.51 30.36 -7.55
N PHE A 62 -1.57 29.54 -7.13
CA PHE A 62 -1.76 28.39 -6.24
C PHE A 62 -1.94 28.84 -4.79
N PRO A 63 -2.67 28.08 -3.97
CA PRO A 63 -2.83 28.40 -2.56
C PRO A 63 -1.48 28.38 -1.85
N THR A 64 -1.31 29.26 -0.87
CA THR A 64 -0.19 29.18 0.08
C THR A 64 -0.42 28.03 1.06
N SER A 65 0.64 27.47 1.63
CA SER A 65 0.49 26.46 2.68
C SER A 65 -0.21 27.03 3.91
N TRP A 66 0.15 28.26 4.31
CA TRP A 66 -0.55 29.11 5.29
C TRP A 66 -0.15 30.58 5.09
N GLN A 67 -0.82 31.55 5.75
CA GLN A 67 -0.67 32.98 5.44
C GLN A 67 0.13 33.83 6.44
N GLY A 68 0.61 33.30 7.57
CA GLY A 68 1.21 34.12 8.61
C GLY A 68 0.21 34.55 9.69
N GLY A 69 0.70 34.88 10.89
CA GLY A 69 -0.12 35.45 11.96
C GLY A 69 -1.30 34.57 12.40
N SER A 70 -2.50 35.15 12.48
CA SER A 70 -3.74 34.45 12.83
C SER A 70 -4.32 33.61 11.70
N ASN A 71 -3.80 33.69 10.47
CA ASN A 71 -4.32 32.94 9.33
C ASN A 71 -3.45 31.71 9.05
N GLN A 72 -3.61 30.70 9.91
CA GLN A 72 -2.86 29.45 9.86
C GLN A 72 -3.52 28.35 9.01
N TRP A 73 -4.57 28.71 8.27
CA TRP A 73 -5.35 27.77 7.47
C TRP A 73 -4.55 27.17 6.31
N SER A 74 -4.64 25.85 6.20
CA SER A 74 -3.97 25.02 5.21
C SER A 74 -4.36 25.32 3.76
N ALA A 75 -3.50 24.92 2.83
CA ALA A 75 -3.84 24.87 1.41
C ALA A 75 -5.06 23.94 1.18
N GLN A 76 -5.13 22.82 1.90
CA GLN A 76 -6.23 21.87 1.81
C GLN A 76 -7.57 22.52 2.16
N ALA A 77 -7.62 23.34 3.22
CA ALA A 77 -8.81 24.09 3.59
C ALA A 77 -9.26 25.07 2.49
N ARG A 78 -8.30 25.66 1.75
CA ARG A 78 -8.58 26.60 0.65
C ARG A 78 -9.01 25.91 -0.64
N LEU A 79 -8.75 24.61 -0.76
CA LEU A 79 -9.08 23.81 -1.93
C LEU A 79 -10.45 23.12 -1.80
N LEU A 80 -11.05 23.09 -0.61
CA LEU A 80 -12.36 22.50 -0.34
C LEU A 80 -13.46 22.90 -1.35
N PRO A 81 -13.61 24.18 -1.77
CA PRO A 81 -14.65 24.56 -2.74
C PRO A 81 -14.52 23.87 -4.09
N TYR A 82 -13.31 23.44 -4.44
CA TYR A 82 -12.98 22.77 -5.71
C TYR A 82 -12.94 21.23 -5.57
N LEU A 83 -13.31 20.73 -4.39
CA LEU A 83 -13.40 19.30 -4.05
C LEU A 83 -14.83 18.92 -3.62
N GLU A 84 -15.83 19.66 -4.12
CA GLU A 84 -17.23 19.47 -3.74
C GLU A 84 -17.50 19.65 -2.22
N GLN A 85 -16.63 20.37 -1.51
CA GLN A 85 -16.75 20.69 -0.08
C GLN A 85 -17.04 22.17 0.16
N LYS A 86 -17.73 22.84 -0.77
CA LYS A 86 -18.07 24.27 -0.68
C LYS A 86 -18.90 24.62 0.56
N ALA A 87 -19.82 23.74 0.97
CA ALA A 87 -20.63 23.96 2.16
C ALA A 87 -19.80 23.95 3.47
N LEU A 88 -18.72 23.16 3.50
CA LEU A 88 -17.79 23.15 4.64
C LEU A 88 -16.90 24.40 4.62
N GLU A 89 -16.44 24.82 3.45
CA GLU A 89 -15.60 26.01 3.33
C GLU A 89 -16.34 27.31 3.66
N SER A 90 -17.65 27.41 3.37
CA SER A 90 -18.43 28.61 3.72
C SER A 90 -18.52 28.88 5.23
N GLU A 91 -18.21 27.90 6.06
CA GLU A 91 -18.16 28.01 7.53
C GLU A 91 -16.77 28.44 8.05
N ILE A 92 -15.78 28.55 7.13
CA ILE A 92 -14.42 28.97 7.45
C ILE A 92 -14.32 30.49 7.37
N ASP A 93 -13.98 31.11 8.49
CA ASP A 93 -13.55 32.50 8.57
C ASP A 93 -12.02 32.55 8.58
N TYR A 94 -11.43 32.79 7.42
CA TYR A 94 -9.97 32.90 7.26
C TYR A 94 -9.34 34.10 7.99
N ALA A 95 -10.14 35.04 8.52
CA ALA A 95 -9.61 36.12 9.37
C ALA A 95 -9.33 35.64 10.80
N VAL A 96 -9.85 34.48 11.18
CA VAL A 96 -9.78 33.93 12.53
C VAL A 96 -8.89 32.70 12.55
N ASP A 97 -8.07 32.58 13.60
CA ASP A 97 -7.22 31.40 13.79
C ASP A 97 -8.09 30.16 14.01
N TYR A 98 -7.75 29.05 13.33
CA TYR A 98 -8.50 27.80 13.44
C TYR A 98 -8.54 27.27 14.87
N SER A 99 -7.58 27.63 15.73
CA SER A 99 -7.57 27.25 17.15
C SER A 99 -8.78 27.79 17.92
N ASN A 100 -9.36 28.92 17.50
CA ASN A 100 -10.58 29.49 18.10
C ASN A 100 -11.83 28.64 17.84
N TYR A 101 -11.80 27.75 16.85
CA TYR A 101 -12.92 26.85 16.56
C TYR A 101 -13.11 25.79 17.65
N HIS A 102 -12.16 25.62 18.58
CA HIS A 102 -12.30 24.67 19.69
C HIS A 102 -13.05 25.24 20.90
N SER A 103 -13.11 26.56 21.02
CA SER A 103 -13.68 27.26 22.19
C SER A 103 -14.96 28.03 21.86
N ASP A 104 -15.17 28.41 20.60
CA ASP A 104 -16.38 29.12 20.18
C ASP A 104 -17.43 28.18 19.61
N THR A 105 -18.47 27.90 20.42
CA THR A 105 -19.57 27.00 20.03
C THR A 105 -20.40 27.54 18.86
N ASN A 106 -20.32 28.83 18.52
CA ASN A 106 -21.00 29.37 17.34
C ASN A 106 -20.36 28.91 16.03
N ARG A 107 -19.13 28.37 16.09
CA ARG A 107 -18.38 27.85 14.94
C ARG A 107 -18.44 26.32 14.84
N PHE A 108 -19.33 25.71 15.61
CA PHE A 108 -19.52 24.27 15.60
C PHE A 108 -20.54 23.91 14.54
N ILE A 109 -20.24 22.87 13.78
CA ILE A 109 -21.16 22.29 12.80
C ILE A 109 -21.66 20.99 13.40
N ASN A 110 -22.98 20.87 13.55
CA ASN A 110 -23.61 19.69 14.18
C ASN A 110 -23.06 19.35 15.57
N GLY A 111 -22.67 20.37 16.35
CA GLY A 111 -22.17 20.19 17.73
C GLY A 111 -20.71 19.74 17.83
N VAL A 112 -19.96 19.70 16.72
CA VAL A 112 -18.52 19.48 16.71
C VAL A 112 -17.78 20.69 16.13
N PRO A 113 -16.55 20.99 16.59
CA PRO A 113 -15.76 22.07 16.01
C PRO A 113 -15.41 21.73 14.56
N LEU A 114 -15.38 22.74 13.67
CA LEU A 114 -15.12 22.54 12.24
C LEU A 114 -13.85 21.70 11.94
N PRO A 115 -12.71 21.93 12.62
CA PRO A 115 -11.52 21.10 12.44
C PRO A 115 -11.70 19.60 12.77
N ALA A 116 -12.71 19.22 13.54
CA ALA A 116 -13.03 17.83 13.90
C ALA A 116 -13.90 17.11 12.86
N ILE A 117 -14.29 17.78 11.78
CA ILE A 117 -15.13 17.17 10.74
C ILE A 117 -14.28 16.25 9.87
N ARG A 118 -14.77 15.04 9.66
CA ARG A 118 -14.21 14.08 8.71
C ARG A 118 -14.56 14.51 7.29
N VAL A 119 -13.54 14.61 6.43
CA VAL A 119 -13.72 14.82 4.98
C VAL A 119 -13.13 13.62 4.25
N ASP A 120 -13.97 12.87 3.56
CA ASP A 120 -13.60 11.58 2.95
C ASP A 120 -12.46 11.69 1.94
N LEU A 121 -12.40 12.81 1.19
CA LEU A 121 -11.35 13.09 0.19
C LEU A 121 -9.98 13.43 0.80
N LEU A 122 -9.90 13.65 2.12
CA LEU A 122 -8.64 13.84 2.82
C LEU A 122 -8.00 12.51 3.23
N LEU A 123 -8.72 11.39 3.17
CA LEU A 123 -8.27 10.12 3.76
C LEU A 123 -8.03 9.05 2.69
N CYS A 124 -6.88 8.40 2.77
CA CYS A 124 -6.61 7.25 1.92
C CYS A 124 -7.36 6.03 2.50
N PRO A 125 -8.11 5.26 1.69
CA PRO A 125 -8.83 4.06 2.12
C PRO A 125 -7.97 2.97 2.79
N SER A 126 -6.64 3.05 2.70
CA SER A 126 -5.71 2.16 3.41
C SER A 126 -5.24 2.71 4.76
N GLU A 127 -5.66 3.91 5.17
CA GLU A 127 -5.35 4.47 6.49
C GLU A 127 -5.97 3.62 7.60
N VAL A 128 -5.14 3.22 8.56
CA VAL A 128 -5.55 2.37 9.69
C VAL A 128 -6.00 3.19 10.90
N LYS A 129 -5.65 4.48 10.95
CA LYS A 129 -6.01 5.44 11.99
C LYS A 129 -7.01 6.50 11.48
N ASP A 130 -8.07 6.04 10.81
CA ASP A 130 -9.26 6.84 10.48
C ASP A 130 -10.10 7.07 11.75
N GLN A 131 -9.61 7.97 12.60
CA GLN A 131 -10.24 8.31 13.87
C GLN A 131 -10.07 9.79 14.20
N LEU A 132 -11.05 10.32 14.91
CA LEU A 132 -11.03 11.67 15.44
C LEU A 132 -9.99 11.79 16.57
N ARG A 133 -9.16 12.83 16.53
CA ARG A 133 -8.28 13.16 17.67
C ARG A 133 -9.07 13.94 18.71
N LEU A 134 -8.93 13.52 19.97
CA LEU A 134 -9.56 14.16 21.11
C LEU A 134 -8.55 15.01 21.90
N SER A 135 -9.04 16.08 22.50
CA SER A 135 -8.30 16.90 23.47
C SER A 135 -9.12 16.98 24.76
N SER A 136 -8.58 16.43 25.85
CA SER A 136 -9.28 16.31 27.15
C SER A 136 -10.67 15.67 27.03
N GLY A 137 -10.80 14.66 26.16
CA GLY A 137 -12.07 13.95 25.90
C GLY A 137 -13.02 14.64 24.91
N ASN A 138 -12.72 15.85 24.45
CA ASN A 138 -13.55 16.57 23.49
C ASN A 138 -13.04 16.40 22.04
N PRO A 139 -13.92 16.38 21.03
CA PRO A 139 -13.54 16.47 19.62
C PRO A 139 -12.57 17.62 19.37
N TYR A 140 -11.45 17.31 18.72
CA TYR A 140 -10.41 18.30 18.44
C TYR A 140 -10.19 18.42 16.94
N HIS A 141 -9.42 17.51 16.32
CA HIS A 141 -9.10 17.56 14.89
C HIS A 141 -9.27 16.20 14.20
N TYR A 142 -9.60 16.21 12.90
CA TYR A 142 -9.59 15.02 12.04
C TYR A 142 -8.30 14.93 11.21
N PRO A 143 -7.74 13.72 10.99
CA PRO A 143 -6.54 13.52 10.17
C PRO A 143 -6.73 13.74 8.67
N LEU A 144 -5.59 13.73 7.97
CA LEU A 144 -5.49 13.69 6.51
C LEU A 144 -4.31 12.82 6.05
N ASN A 145 -4.36 12.40 4.78
CA ASN A 145 -3.34 11.59 4.13
C ASN A 145 -2.78 12.21 2.85
N TYR A 146 -3.39 13.27 2.31
CA TYR A 146 -2.90 13.94 1.09
C TYR A 146 -2.28 15.29 1.44
N VAL A 147 -0.96 15.36 1.32
CA VAL A 147 -0.14 16.46 1.83
C VAL A 147 0.59 17.17 0.71
N ILE A 148 0.81 18.48 0.87
CA ILE A 148 1.43 19.35 -0.12
C ILE A 148 2.97 19.29 -0.06
N ASN A 149 3.61 19.43 -1.22
CA ASN A 149 5.06 19.48 -1.31
C ASN A 149 5.61 20.82 -0.78
N MET A 150 6.32 20.76 0.35
CA MET A 150 6.96 21.90 1.02
C MET A 150 8.47 22.02 0.72
N GLY A 151 8.98 21.21 -0.21
CA GLY A 151 10.36 21.24 -0.68
C GLY A 151 11.21 20.13 -0.07
N VAL A 152 12.51 20.37 0.04
CA VAL A 152 13.45 19.31 0.47
C VAL A 152 13.77 19.37 1.96
N TRP A 153 13.98 20.56 2.53
CA TRP A 153 14.50 20.72 3.89
C TRP A 153 14.12 22.06 4.49
N TYR A 154 14.57 23.15 3.86
CA TYR A 154 14.26 24.51 4.26
C TYR A 154 12.81 24.84 3.89
N VAL A 155 12.02 25.19 4.91
CA VAL A 155 10.58 25.46 4.75
C VAL A 155 10.29 26.96 4.84
N TYR A 156 10.80 27.64 5.88
CA TYR A 156 10.44 29.03 6.14
C TYR A 156 11.45 29.74 7.03
N ASN A 157 11.59 31.06 6.95
CA ASN A 157 12.40 31.84 7.91
C ASN A 157 11.70 33.06 8.52
N GLY A 158 10.37 33.15 8.42
CA GLY A 158 9.63 34.34 8.84
C GLY A 158 9.37 35.34 7.71
N SER A 159 9.99 35.19 6.54
CA SER A 159 9.76 36.07 5.39
C SER A 159 9.79 35.36 4.04
N ASN A 160 10.63 34.33 3.90
CA ASN A 160 10.80 33.56 2.69
C ASN A 160 10.48 32.09 2.96
N GLY A 161 9.82 31.47 1.99
CA GLY A 161 9.57 30.03 1.97
C GLY A 161 10.63 29.26 1.18
N GLY A 162 10.59 27.94 1.34
CA GLY A 162 11.47 26.96 0.70
C GLY A 162 11.35 26.86 -0.82
N ASN A 163 11.82 25.73 -1.36
CA ASN A 163 11.83 25.42 -2.79
C ASN A 163 10.71 24.45 -3.25
N GLY A 164 9.75 24.11 -2.38
CA GLY A 164 8.60 23.26 -2.74
C GLY A 164 7.61 23.92 -3.70
N ALA A 165 6.64 23.13 -4.18
CA ALA A 165 5.51 23.61 -4.99
C ALA A 165 4.55 24.51 -4.20
N PHE A 166 4.51 24.34 -2.88
CA PHE A 166 3.76 25.17 -1.95
C PHE A 166 4.72 25.73 -0.91
N VAL A 167 4.51 26.99 -0.53
CA VAL A 167 5.36 27.69 0.41
C VAL A 167 4.54 28.47 1.42
N PRO A 168 5.06 28.65 2.66
CA PRO A 168 4.49 29.57 3.61
C PRO A 168 4.43 31.01 3.10
N THR A 169 3.34 31.70 3.46
CA THR A 169 3.10 33.14 3.31
C THR A 169 3.17 33.73 1.90
N LYS A 170 3.43 32.91 0.87
CA LYS A 170 3.50 33.34 -0.53
C LYS A 170 2.59 32.49 -1.40
N TYR A 171 1.93 33.17 -2.34
CA TYR A 171 1.17 32.54 -3.40
C TYR A 171 2.07 32.41 -4.62
N LEU A 172 2.23 31.19 -5.11
CA LEU A 172 3.01 30.89 -6.31
C LEU A 172 2.11 30.84 -7.54
N ARG A 173 2.68 30.98 -8.72
CA ARG A 173 2.01 30.87 -10.01
C ARG A 173 2.59 29.70 -10.80
N MET A 174 1.92 29.32 -11.88
CA MET A 174 2.47 28.34 -12.82
C MET A 174 3.88 28.71 -13.30
N ALA A 175 4.14 30.00 -13.51
CA ALA A 175 5.43 30.52 -13.96
C ALA A 175 6.57 30.37 -12.92
N ASP A 176 6.24 30.16 -11.65
CA ASP A 176 7.24 29.95 -10.59
C ASP A 176 7.77 28.50 -10.57
N MET A 177 7.15 27.60 -11.35
CA MET A 177 7.59 26.21 -11.54
C MET A 177 8.60 26.15 -12.70
N THR A 178 9.78 26.75 -12.50
CA THR A 178 10.80 26.90 -13.55
C THR A 178 11.36 25.57 -14.06
N ASP A 179 11.31 24.52 -13.24
CA ASP A 179 11.76 23.18 -13.61
C ASP A 179 10.71 22.39 -14.42
N GLY A 180 9.55 23.02 -14.67
CA GLY A 180 8.43 22.48 -15.44
C GLY A 180 7.43 21.75 -14.56
N THR A 181 6.14 22.00 -14.79
CA THR A 181 5.04 21.44 -13.99
C THR A 181 4.98 19.91 -14.02
N THR A 182 5.55 19.29 -15.06
CA THR A 182 5.66 17.84 -15.21
C THR A 182 6.71 17.21 -14.29
N ASN A 183 7.62 18.01 -13.74
CA ASN A 183 8.76 17.55 -12.94
C ASN A 183 8.64 17.92 -11.47
N VAL A 184 7.72 18.81 -11.11
CA VAL A 184 7.53 19.28 -9.74
C VAL A 184 6.41 18.49 -9.06
N MET A 185 6.72 17.79 -7.97
CA MET A 185 5.72 17.14 -7.12
C MET A 185 4.79 18.19 -6.51
N ALA A 186 3.49 17.94 -6.56
CA ALA A 186 2.44 18.76 -5.96
C ALA A 186 1.98 18.17 -4.63
N PHE A 187 1.53 16.91 -4.67
CA PHE A 187 0.95 16.21 -3.52
C PHE A 187 1.58 14.83 -3.37
N SER A 188 1.59 14.34 -2.13
CA SER A 188 1.99 12.98 -1.80
C SER A 188 1.07 12.40 -0.74
N GLU A 189 1.11 11.09 -0.59
CA GLU A 189 0.54 10.39 0.56
C GLU A 189 1.38 10.62 1.83
N ALA A 190 0.70 10.63 2.98
CA ALA A 190 1.24 10.60 4.33
C ALA A 190 0.40 9.70 5.25
N LYS A 191 0.98 9.25 6.37
CA LYS A 191 0.29 8.45 7.40
C LYS A 191 -0.18 9.34 8.55
N ALA A 192 -1.42 9.16 8.99
CA ALA A 192 -1.97 9.85 10.15
C ALA A 192 -1.35 9.36 11.46
N TYR A 193 -1.32 10.23 12.47
CA TYR A 193 -0.73 9.98 13.80
C TYR A 193 0.71 9.47 13.72
N THR A 194 1.51 10.06 12.84
CA THR A 194 2.95 9.82 12.78
C THR A 194 3.62 10.44 14.01
N ASP A 195 4.59 9.72 14.59
CA ASP A 195 5.42 10.25 15.66
C ASP A 195 6.32 11.37 15.11
N TYR A 196 6.60 12.40 15.91
CA TYR A 196 7.55 13.41 15.48
C TYR A 196 8.34 14.02 16.62
N ASP A 197 9.52 14.55 16.28
CA ASP A 197 10.13 15.63 17.05
C ASP A 197 9.72 16.99 16.48
N ARG A 198 9.42 17.93 17.37
CA ARG A 198 9.01 19.28 17.02
C ARG A 198 9.55 20.25 18.04
N GLU A 199 10.06 21.39 17.56
CA GLU A 199 10.66 22.45 18.41
C GLU A 199 11.97 21.99 19.08
N SER A 200 12.87 21.41 18.29
CA SER A 200 14.19 20.97 18.75
C SER A 200 15.10 22.15 19.12
N SER A 201 15.95 21.94 20.14
CA SER A 201 16.99 22.89 20.55
C SER A 201 18.23 22.86 19.65
N GLU A 202 18.32 21.91 18.73
CA GLU A 202 19.44 21.74 17.80
C GLU A 202 19.11 22.34 16.43
N TYR A 203 20.02 23.16 15.90
CA TYR A 203 19.78 24.03 14.75
C TYR A 203 20.73 23.69 13.60
N GLY A 204 20.16 23.24 12.48
CA GLY A 204 20.82 23.34 11.17
C GLY A 204 20.70 24.75 10.59
N THR A 205 21.34 24.99 9.46
CA THR A 205 21.08 26.13 8.57
C THR A 205 20.10 25.74 7.47
N ALA A 206 19.77 26.68 6.58
CA ALA A 206 18.95 26.41 5.39
C ALA A 206 19.62 25.45 4.39
N GLU A 207 20.92 25.20 4.52
CA GLU A 207 21.64 24.25 3.67
C GLU A 207 21.36 22.80 4.11
N ILE A 208 21.05 21.93 3.16
CA ILE A 208 20.69 20.53 3.43
C ILE A 208 21.80 19.73 4.14
N ASN A 209 23.06 20.12 3.94
CA ASN A 209 24.23 19.46 4.54
C ASN A 209 24.67 20.11 5.87
N SER A 210 23.98 21.15 6.32
CA SER A 210 24.33 21.84 7.57
C SER A 210 23.94 21.09 8.83
N PHE A 211 23.05 20.11 8.71
CA PHE A 211 22.71 19.18 9.78
C PHE A 211 23.29 17.80 9.41
N PRO A 212 24.47 17.44 9.97
CA PRO A 212 25.24 16.31 9.47
C PRO A 212 24.58 14.95 9.70
N ASP A 213 23.68 14.82 10.70
CA ASP A 213 22.99 13.56 10.97
C ASP A 213 21.57 13.73 11.57
N VAL A 214 20.60 14.09 10.73
CA VAL A 214 19.18 14.21 11.15
C VAL A 214 18.64 12.85 11.62
N ALA A 215 19.08 11.76 10.99
CA ALA A 215 18.61 10.41 11.33
C ALA A 215 19.05 10.01 12.75
N GLY A 216 20.33 10.17 13.08
CA GLY A 216 20.86 9.90 14.43
C GLY A 216 20.24 10.80 15.49
N TYR A 217 19.95 12.07 15.15
CA TYR A 217 19.22 12.98 16.03
C TYR A 217 17.81 12.45 16.35
N ILE A 218 17.03 12.07 15.33
CA ILE A 218 15.68 11.52 15.49
C ILE A 218 15.73 10.27 16.38
N GLN A 219 16.65 9.35 16.11
CA GLN A 219 16.83 8.12 16.88
C GLN A 219 17.21 8.38 18.34
N SER A 220 17.91 9.48 18.64
CA SER A 220 18.35 9.80 19.99
C SER A 220 17.32 10.57 20.82
N ASN A 221 16.49 11.39 20.18
CA ASN A 221 15.64 12.37 20.85
C ASN A 221 14.14 12.05 20.81
N VAL A 222 13.70 11.16 19.92
CA VAL A 222 12.29 10.75 19.87
C VAL A 222 12.06 9.50 20.72
N VAL A 223 11.03 9.55 21.55
CA VAL A 223 10.50 8.41 22.29
C VAL A 223 9.18 7.99 21.63
N GLU A 224 9.06 6.71 21.26
CA GLU A 224 7.85 6.16 20.64
C GLU A 224 6.61 6.49 21.46
N GLY A 225 5.57 7.04 20.81
CA GLY A 225 4.30 7.34 21.45
C GLY A 225 4.26 8.67 22.20
N ALA A 226 5.40 9.37 22.37
CA ALA A 226 5.44 10.60 23.15
C ALA A 226 4.70 11.77 22.47
N ARG A 227 4.71 11.82 21.13
CA ARG A 227 4.02 12.85 20.33
C ARG A 227 3.48 12.25 19.03
N THR A 228 2.26 11.74 19.07
CA THR A 228 1.62 10.99 17.96
C THR A 228 0.56 11.81 17.22
N SER A 229 0.81 13.08 16.97
CA SER A 229 -0.17 13.98 16.33
C SER A 229 0.24 14.46 14.92
N GLY A 230 1.20 13.79 14.26
CA GLY A 230 1.58 14.12 12.88
C GLY A 230 0.44 13.82 11.91
N HIS A 231 0.18 14.74 10.99
CA HIS A 231 -0.91 14.62 10.02
C HIS A 231 -2.30 14.37 10.63
N THR A 232 -2.56 14.95 11.81
CA THR A 232 -3.86 14.84 12.48
C THR A 232 -4.69 16.11 12.41
N GLU A 233 -4.20 17.14 11.70
CA GLU A 233 -4.80 18.47 11.66
C GLU A 233 -4.94 18.96 10.21
N TRP A 234 -6.03 18.61 9.53
CA TRP A 234 -6.20 19.02 8.11
C TRP A 234 -6.29 20.53 7.90
N VAL A 235 -6.69 21.28 8.92
CA VAL A 235 -6.79 22.75 8.89
C VAL A 235 -5.46 23.46 9.11
N ASP A 236 -4.46 22.81 9.71
CA ASP A 236 -3.18 23.45 10.06
C ASP A 236 -2.24 23.45 8.86
N GLY A 237 -1.96 24.62 8.30
CA GLY A 237 -1.10 24.78 7.12
C GLY A 237 0.41 24.62 7.37
N LYS A 238 0.81 24.19 8.58
CA LYS A 238 2.21 23.90 8.91
C LYS A 238 2.66 22.55 8.33
N THR A 239 3.95 22.44 8.02
CA THR A 239 4.54 21.31 7.30
C THR A 239 4.29 19.97 7.98
N HIS A 240 4.46 19.88 9.31
CA HIS A 240 4.25 18.64 10.06
C HIS A 240 2.78 18.14 10.11
N GLN A 241 1.82 18.93 9.62
CA GLN A 241 0.42 18.55 9.58
C GLN A 241 -0.04 18.31 8.15
N THR A 242 0.15 19.28 7.27
CA THR A 242 -0.45 19.25 5.93
C THR A 242 0.57 19.19 4.80
N GLY A 243 1.87 19.16 5.11
CA GLY A 243 2.94 19.10 4.13
C GLY A 243 3.78 17.84 4.20
N PHE A 244 4.64 17.66 3.21
CA PHE A 244 5.77 16.74 3.25
C PHE A 244 7.01 17.42 2.69
N THR A 245 8.15 16.82 2.97
CA THR A 245 9.46 17.20 2.44
C THR A 245 10.18 15.99 1.86
N ALA A 246 11.01 16.20 0.86
CA ALA A 246 11.82 15.15 0.26
C ALA A 246 13.20 14.98 0.93
N PHE A 247 13.30 15.23 2.25
CA PHE A 247 14.57 15.07 2.95
C PHE A 247 15.03 13.61 2.95
N PHE A 248 14.14 12.68 3.26
CA PHE A 248 14.37 11.23 3.18
C PHE A 248 13.58 10.62 2.02
N THR A 249 13.95 9.42 1.57
CA THR A 249 13.16 8.66 0.61
C THR A 249 11.81 8.25 1.21
N PRO A 250 10.80 7.90 0.39
CA PRO A 250 9.50 7.49 0.88
C PRO A 250 9.57 6.37 1.92
N ASN A 251 8.62 6.37 2.86
CA ASN A 251 8.47 5.35 3.90
C ASN A 251 9.72 5.12 4.79
N THR A 252 10.66 6.07 4.85
CA THR A 252 11.85 5.95 5.73
C THR A 252 11.43 5.89 7.21
N ASP A 253 11.78 4.80 7.89
CA ASP A 253 11.47 4.57 9.29
C ASP A 253 12.73 4.59 10.17
N PHE A 254 12.56 4.93 11.44
CA PHE A 254 13.65 5.07 12.41
C PHE A 254 13.38 4.23 13.65
N VAL A 255 14.45 3.75 14.30
CA VAL A 255 14.36 3.12 15.62
C VAL A 255 14.55 4.22 16.68
N PRO A 256 13.49 4.62 17.41
CA PRO A 256 13.57 5.70 18.39
C PRO A 256 14.40 5.28 19.61
N SER A 257 14.69 6.26 20.48
CA SER A 257 15.51 6.04 21.67
C SER A 257 14.81 5.07 22.63
N GLY A 258 15.46 3.93 22.91
CA GLY A 258 14.88 2.84 23.69
C GLY A 258 13.81 2.02 22.96
N GLY A 259 13.57 2.27 21.66
CA GLY A 259 12.69 1.49 20.81
C GLY A 259 13.31 0.15 20.38
N THR A 260 12.46 -0.83 20.05
CA THR A 260 12.88 -2.17 19.59
C THR A 260 12.59 -2.44 18.12
N ARG A 261 11.87 -1.52 17.44
CA ARG A 261 11.46 -1.64 16.05
C ARG A 261 11.55 -0.29 15.35
N ALA A 262 11.66 -0.32 14.01
CA ALA A 262 11.56 0.88 13.20
C ALA A 262 10.08 1.34 13.13
N ILE A 263 9.87 2.64 13.24
CA ILE A 263 8.57 3.30 13.16
C ILE A 263 8.67 4.58 12.29
N PRO A 264 7.54 5.06 11.74
CA PRO A 264 7.51 6.34 11.06
C PRO A 264 7.74 7.46 12.07
N ILE A 265 8.77 8.28 11.82
CA ILE A 265 9.07 9.46 12.62
C ILE A 265 9.40 10.62 11.70
N ASP A 266 8.84 11.79 11.99
CA ASP A 266 9.14 13.03 11.30
C ASP A 266 9.87 14.02 12.22
N PHE A 267 10.51 15.01 11.62
CA PHE A 267 11.27 16.02 12.35
C PHE A 267 10.93 17.43 11.87
N THR A 268 10.78 18.36 12.81
CA THR A 268 10.71 19.80 12.55
C THR A 268 11.44 20.57 13.64
N ASN A 269 12.47 21.35 13.27
CA ASN A 269 13.26 22.07 14.28
C ASN A 269 12.47 23.20 14.97
N ASN A 270 11.58 23.85 14.24
CA ASN A 270 10.73 24.93 14.74
C ASN A 270 9.43 24.98 13.92
N ARG A 271 8.36 25.50 14.51
CA ARG A 271 7.11 25.74 13.80
C ARG A 271 7.18 27.07 13.05
N GLU A 272 6.63 27.09 11.84
CA GLU A 272 6.60 28.23 10.93
C GLU A 272 5.92 29.47 11.56
N SER A 273 5.04 29.27 12.55
CA SER A 273 4.33 30.33 13.28
C SER A 273 4.96 30.75 14.62
N VAL A 274 5.86 29.97 15.20
CA VAL A 274 6.42 30.25 16.54
C VAL A 274 7.64 31.19 16.46
N GLY A 275 8.23 31.33 15.27
CA GLY A 275 9.30 32.28 14.95
C GLY A 275 8.85 33.71 14.62
N ALA A 276 7.55 34.04 14.70
CA ALA A 276 7.10 35.43 14.51
C ALA A 276 7.03 36.24 15.81
N SER A 277 7.17 35.65 17.02
CA SER A 277 7.13 36.46 18.24
C SER A 277 7.95 36.03 19.46
N THR A 278 8.44 34.79 19.64
CA THR A 278 9.13 34.51 20.93
C THR A 278 10.25 33.46 20.95
N LEU A 279 10.45 32.60 19.93
CA LEU A 279 11.58 31.67 19.93
C LEU A 279 12.20 31.48 18.52
N SER A 280 13.37 32.09 18.37
CA SER A 280 14.38 31.96 17.31
C SER A 280 14.22 32.79 16.03
N THR A 281 15.27 33.54 15.72
CA THR A 281 15.64 34.06 14.40
C THR A 281 15.96 32.96 13.38
N ASN A 282 15.66 31.69 13.72
CA ASN A 282 16.13 30.53 12.98
C ASN A 282 15.06 30.04 12.01
N PRO A 283 15.46 29.55 10.84
CA PRO A 283 14.53 29.01 9.87
C PRO A 283 13.85 27.73 10.38
N THR A 284 12.62 27.50 9.96
CA THR A 284 11.96 26.20 9.98
C THR A 284 12.60 25.28 8.94
N LEU A 285 13.08 24.15 9.43
CA LEU A 285 13.68 23.03 8.74
C LEU A 285 12.86 21.79 9.09
N ALA A 286 12.55 20.98 8.08
CA ALA A 286 11.67 19.84 8.25
C ALA A 286 12.17 18.63 7.46
N ALA A 287 12.14 17.47 8.13
CA ALA A 287 12.20 16.16 7.51
C ALA A 287 10.88 15.44 7.84
N VAL A 288 9.83 15.83 7.11
CA VAL A 288 8.50 15.22 7.15
C VAL A 288 8.39 14.31 5.94
N THR A 289 8.36 13.00 6.15
CA THR A 289 8.57 12.02 5.08
C THR A 289 7.26 11.68 4.37
N ALA A 290 7.30 11.54 3.05
CA ALA A 290 6.19 10.98 2.28
C ALA A 290 5.97 9.51 2.64
N ARG A 291 4.72 9.11 2.96
CA ARG A 291 4.43 7.79 3.54
C ARG A 291 3.12 7.21 3.02
N SER A 292 3.09 5.91 2.78
CA SER A 292 1.89 5.19 2.36
C SER A 292 1.74 3.84 3.06
N PHE A 293 0.51 3.35 3.14
CA PHE A 293 0.24 1.96 3.53
C PHE A 293 0.37 0.98 2.36
N HIS A 294 0.57 1.49 1.15
CA HIS A 294 0.87 0.67 -0.01
C HIS A 294 2.32 0.15 0.08
N PRO A 295 2.55 -1.18 0.02
CA PRO A 295 3.88 -1.73 0.23
C PRO A 295 4.90 -1.27 -0.81
N GLY A 296 6.03 -0.72 -0.35
CA GLY A 296 7.19 -0.41 -1.18
C GLY A 296 7.09 0.87 -2.02
N VAL A 297 5.95 1.57 -1.97
CA VAL A 297 5.68 2.72 -2.83
C VAL A 297 4.88 3.81 -2.10
N VAL A 298 4.97 5.02 -2.63
CA VAL A 298 4.07 6.14 -2.36
C VAL A 298 3.49 6.63 -3.67
N ASN A 299 2.21 6.99 -3.67
CA ASN A 299 1.63 7.72 -4.80
C ASN A 299 1.96 9.22 -4.68
N VAL A 300 2.40 9.80 -5.78
CA VAL A 300 2.76 11.22 -5.90
C VAL A 300 2.03 11.83 -7.07
N ALA A 301 1.45 13.01 -6.87
CA ALA A 301 0.89 13.82 -7.92
C ALA A 301 1.84 14.96 -8.29
N PHE A 302 1.93 15.29 -9.57
CA PHE A 302 2.75 16.38 -10.11
C PHE A 302 1.89 17.60 -10.42
N MET A 303 2.53 18.77 -10.55
CA MET A 303 1.84 20.03 -10.84
C MET A 303 1.11 20.03 -12.19
N ASP A 304 1.41 19.11 -13.10
CA ASP A 304 0.71 18.92 -14.38
C ASP A 304 -0.57 18.05 -14.28
N GLY A 305 -0.88 17.49 -13.11
CA GLY A 305 -2.05 16.61 -12.90
C GLY A 305 -1.78 15.13 -13.10
N SER A 306 -0.58 14.75 -13.54
CA SER A 306 -0.19 13.35 -13.62
C SER A 306 0.10 12.78 -12.23
N VAL A 307 -0.18 11.49 -12.05
CA VAL A 307 0.10 10.74 -10.82
C VAL A 307 1.01 9.58 -11.16
N SER A 308 2.02 9.34 -10.33
CA SER A 308 2.95 8.25 -10.52
C SER A 308 3.38 7.65 -9.18
N ARG A 309 3.93 6.45 -9.23
CA ARG A 309 4.43 5.75 -8.04
C ARG A 309 5.92 6.02 -7.87
N VAL A 310 6.34 6.34 -6.65
CA VAL A 310 7.75 6.45 -6.24
C VAL A 310 8.05 5.31 -5.29
N THR A 311 9.13 4.57 -5.53
CA THR A 311 9.55 3.45 -4.68
C THR A 311 10.34 3.94 -3.46
N ASP A 312 10.35 3.14 -2.39
CA ASP A 312 11.15 3.42 -1.19
C ASP A 312 12.66 3.44 -1.48
N THR A 313 13.07 2.78 -2.57
CA THR A 313 14.46 2.62 -3.04
C THR A 313 14.89 3.65 -4.09
N VAL A 314 14.08 4.67 -4.35
CA VAL A 314 14.40 5.75 -5.30
C VAL A 314 15.74 6.41 -4.94
N ASP A 315 16.51 6.79 -5.96
CA ASP A 315 17.72 7.59 -5.73
C ASP A 315 17.36 8.92 -5.05
N LEU A 316 18.01 9.21 -3.93
CA LEU A 316 17.66 10.35 -3.10
C LEU A 316 17.92 11.69 -3.80
N GLY A 317 18.98 11.79 -4.62
CA GLY A 317 19.25 13.00 -5.40
C GLY A 317 18.13 13.29 -6.38
N THR A 318 17.68 12.24 -7.06
CA THR A 318 16.60 12.29 -8.05
C THR A 318 15.24 12.58 -7.41
N TYR A 319 14.95 11.96 -6.26
CA TYR A 319 13.73 12.22 -5.50
C TYR A 319 13.67 13.66 -4.98
N ARG A 320 14.82 14.22 -4.55
CA ARG A 320 14.93 15.61 -4.15
C ARG A 320 14.74 16.56 -5.32
N ALA A 321 15.29 16.25 -6.50
CA ALA A 321 15.13 17.06 -7.70
C ALA A 321 13.64 17.25 -8.07
N ILE A 322 12.84 16.18 -8.10
CA ILE A 322 11.40 16.28 -8.37
C ILE A 322 10.61 17.02 -7.27
N ALA A 323 11.19 17.21 -6.08
CA ALA A 323 10.54 17.95 -5.00
C ALA A 323 10.75 19.47 -5.10
N THR A 324 11.68 19.94 -5.92
CA THR A 324 11.97 21.37 -6.05
C THR A 324 11.23 21.97 -7.24
N ARG A 325 10.83 23.25 -7.11
CA ARG A 325 10.22 24.00 -8.22
C ARG A 325 11.24 24.69 -9.12
N ASN A 326 12.45 24.91 -8.60
CA ASN A 326 13.47 25.79 -9.17
C ASN A 326 14.92 25.39 -8.83
N GLY A 327 15.20 24.10 -8.69
CA GLY A 327 16.56 23.58 -8.52
C GLY A 327 17.35 23.52 -9.84
N GLY A 328 16.66 23.53 -10.99
CA GLY A 328 17.28 23.54 -12.32
C GLY A 328 17.87 22.19 -12.74
N GLU A 329 17.55 21.11 -12.03
CA GLU A 329 18.02 19.76 -12.36
C GLU A 329 17.31 19.21 -13.60
N VAL A 330 18.07 18.64 -14.54
CA VAL A 330 17.52 17.93 -15.69
C VAL A 330 17.31 16.47 -15.29
N ILE A 331 16.07 16.09 -15.08
CA ILE A 331 15.66 14.75 -14.65
C ILE A 331 14.89 14.04 -15.76
N ASN A 332 15.27 12.79 -16.05
CA ASN A 332 14.46 11.92 -16.90
C ASN A 332 13.41 11.22 -16.02
N ARG A 333 12.19 11.77 -16.01
CA ARG A 333 11.10 11.33 -15.14
C ARG A 333 10.79 9.83 -15.23
N GLY A 334 10.87 9.21 -16.41
CA GLY A 334 10.57 7.79 -16.60
C GLY A 334 11.53 6.82 -15.87
N VAL A 335 12.65 7.33 -15.34
CA VAL A 335 13.59 6.56 -14.52
C VAL A 335 13.23 6.62 -13.02
N VAL A 336 12.45 7.62 -12.62
CA VAL A 336 12.17 7.98 -11.22
C VAL A 336 10.83 7.43 -10.77
N VAL A 337 9.88 7.42 -11.69
CA VAL A 337 8.50 7.04 -11.40
C VAL A 337 8.08 5.86 -12.25
N GLU A 338 7.37 4.93 -11.62
CA GLU A 338 6.63 3.92 -12.36
C GLU A 338 5.34 4.59 -12.85
N GLU A 339 5.29 4.87 -14.15
CA GLU A 339 4.09 5.39 -14.79
C GLU A 339 2.97 4.36 -14.64
N LEU A 340 1.80 4.83 -14.21
CA LEU A 340 0.60 4.01 -14.11
C LEU A 340 0.15 3.65 -15.53
N VAL A 341 0.65 2.54 -16.08
CA VAL A 341 0.12 1.99 -17.33
C VAL A 341 -1.25 1.41 -17.03
N ASP A 342 -2.27 1.83 -17.80
CA ASP A 342 -3.71 1.46 -17.68
C ASP A 342 -4.00 -0.06 -17.59
N SER A 343 -3.00 -0.94 -17.71
CA SER A 343 -3.15 -2.39 -17.57
C SER A 343 -3.52 -2.85 -16.16
N GLU A 344 -3.20 -2.10 -15.10
CA GLU A 344 -3.69 -2.40 -13.74
C GLU A 344 -5.13 -1.92 -13.51
N LEU A 345 -5.61 -0.90 -14.24
CA LEU A 345 -6.98 -0.39 -14.13
C LEU A 345 -8.03 -1.38 -14.62
N VAL A 346 -7.66 -2.35 -15.47
CA VAL A 346 -8.57 -3.38 -15.99
C VAL A 346 -8.88 -4.47 -14.95
N GLN A 347 -8.05 -4.65 -13.92
CA GLN A 347 -8.24 -5.75 -12.95
C GLN A 347 -9.22 -5.43 -11.82
N ALA A 348 -9.72 -4.20 -11.75
CA ALA A 348 -10.65 -3.78 -10.72
C ALA A 348 -11.86 -3.10 -11.34
N GLU A 349 -12.68 -3.88 -12.03
CA GLU A 349 -14.05 -3.47 -12.27
C GLU A 349 -14.76 -3.26 -10.93
N ASN A 350 -15.11 -2.01 -10.69
CA ASN A 350 -15.96 -1.52 -9.62
C ASN A 350 -17.35 -2.18 -9.70
N PRO A 351 -17.86 -2.84 -8.64
CA PRO A 351 -19.19 -3.48 -8.66
C PRO A 351 -20.39 -2.50 -8.65
N TYR A 352 -20.19 -1.18 -8.77
CA TYR A 352 -21.26 -0.17 -8.63
C TYR A 352 -21.61 0.66 -9.88
N ILE A 353 -21.22 0.26 -11.09
CA ILE A 353 -21.65 0.94 -12.32
C ILE A 353 -22.54 0.01 -13.14
N THR A 354 -23.85 0.17 -13.00
CA THR A 354 -24.83 -0.32 -13.98
C THR A 354 -25.04 0.77 -15.02
N ASN A 355 -24.53 0.60 -16.23
CA ASN A 355 -25.15 1.15 -17.44
C ASN A 355 -24.82 0.29 -18.66
N GLU A 356 -25.85 0.13 -19.48
CA GLU A 356 -25.98 -0.73 -20.66
C GLU A 356 -25.05 -0.35 -21.82
N ASP A 357 -24.88 -1.33 -22.72
CA ASP A 357 -24.37 -1.25 -24.09
C ASP A 357 -22.88 -0.99 -24.33
N GLN A 358 -22.07 -2.04 -24.17
CA GLN A 358 -20.89 -2.31 -25.03
C GLN A 358 -20.72 -3.84 -25.26
N PRO A 359 -20.31 -4.29 -26.46
CA PRO A 359 -20.14 -5.71 -26.77
C PRO A 359 -18.94 -6.30 -26.01
N ARG A 360 -19.23 -7.17 -25.04
CA ARG A 360 -18.25 -7.84 -24.16
C ARG A 360 -17.25 -8.69 -24.96
N ARG A 361 -15.99 -8.24 -25.09
CA ARG A 361 -14.85 -9.16 -25.19
C ARG A 361 -14.55 -9.66 -23.78
N SER A 362 -14.73 -10.95 -23.58
CA SER A 362 -14.76 -11.54 -22.24
C SER A 362 -13.39 -12.09 -21.82
N PRO A 363 -12.93 -11.85 -20.58
CA PRO A 363 -11.66 -12.37 -20.07
C PRO A 363 -11.89 -13.75 -19.44
N TRP A 364 -12.03 -14.80 -20.27
CA TRP A 364 -12.13 -16.18 -19.80
C TRP A 364 -10.72 -16.75 -19.51
N LYS A 365 -10.11 -16.39 -18.37
CA LYS A 365 -8.97 -17.17 -17.81
C LYS A 365 -9.26 -17.78 -16.44
N MET A 366 -10.09 -17.15 -15.61
CA MET A 366 -10.57 -17.72 -14.33
C MET A 366 -11.48 -18.98 -14.44
N PRO A 367 -12.38 -19.11 -15.42
CA PRO A 367 -13.28 -20.26 -15.48
C PRO A 367 -12.57 -21.59 -15.84
N LEU A 368 -11.36 -21.53 -16.42
CA LEU A 368 -10.57 -22.71 -16.78
C LEU A 368 -9.90 -23.39 -15.58
N ILE A 369 -9.44 -22.61 -14.60
CA ILE A 369 -8.86 -23.15 -13.35
C ILE A 369 -9.96 -23.82 -12.52
N ILE A 370 -11.12 -23.17 -12.43
CA ILE A 370 -12.28 -23.70 -11.71
C ILE A 370 -12.80 -24.98 -12.40
N ALA A 371 -12.84 -25.02 -13.74
CA ALA A 371 -13.21 -26.22 -14.48
C ALA A 371 -12.22 -27.39 -14.25
N GLY A 372 -10.91 -27.11 -14.20
CA GLY A 372 -9.88 -28.11 -13.91
C GLY A 372 -9.98 -28.70 -12.49
N VAL A 373 -10.25 -27.86 -11.49
CA VAL A 373 -10.44 -28.30 -10.10
C VAL A 373 -11.75 -29.09 -9.94
N ILE A 374 -12.84 -28.66 -10.58
CA ILE A 374 -14.10 -29.41 -10.58
C ILE A 374 -13.93 -30.77 -11.26
N ALA A 375 -13.20 -30.85 -12.38
CA ALA A 375 -12.91 -32.11 -13.06
C ALA A 375 -12.10 -33.06 -12.16
N PHE A 376 -11.04 -32.56 -11.51
CA PHE A 376 -10.22 -33.34 -10.58
C PHE A 376 -11.03 -33.88 -9.39
N VAL A 377 -11.91 -33.05 -8.82
CA VAL A 377 -12.76 -33.41 -7.69
C VAL A 377 -13.85 -34.41 -8.10
N VAL A 378 -14.45 -34.25 -9.28
CA VAL A 378 -15.43 -35.21 -9.82
C VAL A 378 -14.79 -36.58 -10.03
N VAL A 379 -13.57 -36.62 -10.57
CA VAL A 379 -12.79 -37.87 -10.72
C VAL A 379 -12.52 -38.50 -9.34
N ALA A 380 -12.06 -37.72 -8.37
CA ALA A 380 -11.79 -38.22 -7.01
C ALA A 380 -13.07 -38.77 -6.33
N VAL A 381 -14.21 -38.10 -6.48
CA VAL A 381 -15.50 -38.53 -5.91
C VAL A 381 -16.01 -39.79 -6.60
N ILE A 382 -15.83 -39.94 -7.92
CA ILE A 382 -16.21 -41.16 -8.66
C ILE A 382 -15.37 -42.36 -8.20
N VAL A 383 -14.06 -42.15 -8.00
CA VAL A 383 -13.14 -43.20 -7.50
C VAL A 383 -13.50 -43.63 -6.07
N ILE A 384 -13.86 -42.70 -5.19
CA ILE A 384 -14.18 -42.98 -3.78
C ILE A 384 -15.52 -43.72 -3.61
N ARG A 385 -16.48 -43.58 -4.54
CA ARG A 385 -17.87 -44.04 -4.34
C ARG A 385 -18.21 -45.41 -4.95
N ASN A 386 -17.19 -46.26 -5.20
CA ASN A 386 -17.23 -47.63 -5.77
C ASN A 386 -16.77 -47.77 -7.24
N GLY A 387 -15.88 -46.91 -7.74
CA GLY A 387 -15.32 -47.06 -9.08
C GLY A 387 -14.22 -48.12 -9.13
N THR A 388 -14.30 -49.05 -10.09
CA THR A 388 -13.16 -49.93 -10.42
C THR A 388 -12.03 -49.11 -11.06
N GLN A 389 -10.81 -49.64 -11.13
CA GLN A 389 -9.67 -49.00 -11.82
C GLN A 389 -10.01 -48.56 -13.26
N GLU A 390 -10.97 -49.24 -13.89
CA GLU A 390 -11.47 -48.97 -15.23
C GLU A 390 -12.35 -47.69 -15.30
N ASP A 391 -13.10 -47.39 -14.24
CA ASP A 391 -13.93 -46.17 -14.14
C ASP A 391 -13.07 -44.91 -13.90
N ALA A 392 -11.97 -45.05 -13.15
CA ALA A 392 -10.97 -44.00 -12.97
C ALA A 392 -10.28 -43.64 -14.30
N ASN A 393 -9.93 -44.66 -15.08
CA ASN A 393 -9.30 -44.49 -16.39
C ASN A 393 -10.25 -43.87 -17.43
N ARG A 394 -11.54 -44.28 -17.44
CA ARG A 394 -12.56 -43.65 -18.31
C ARG A 394 -12.81 -42.18 -17.98
N ALA A 395 -12.81 -41.82 -16.69
CA ALA A 395 -12.97 -40.43 -16.27
C ALA A 395 -11.74 -39.58 -16.64
N ALA A 396 -10.53 -40.14 -16.55
CA ALA A 396 -9.30 -39.50 -17.00
C ALA A 396 -9.28 -39.29 -18.53
N ASP A 397 -9.80 -40.24 -19.32
CA ASP A 397 -9.90 -40.12 -20.78
C ASP A 397 -10.97 -39.10 -21.22
N LEU A 398 -12.08 -38.97 -20.49
CA LEU A 398 -13.10 -37.94 -20.73
C LEU A 398 -12.54 -36.52 -20.54
N VAL A 399 -11.65 -36.31 -19.56
CA VAL A 399 -10.95 -35.03 -19.35
C VAL A 399 -9.95 -34.75 -20.49
N ARG A 400 -9.33 -35.78 -21.08
CA ARG A 400 -8.43 -35.64 -22.25
C ARG A 400 -9.16 -35.33 -23.56
N GLN A 401 -10.42 -35.73 -23.70
CA GLN A 401 -11.21 -35.56 -24.93
C GLN A 401 -11.87 -34.18 -25.09
N HIS A 402 -11.65 -33.24 -24.16
CA HIS A 402 -12.12 -31.85 -24.28
C HIS A 402 -10.98 -30.92 -24.75
N PRO A 403 -10.97 -30.51 -26.04
CA PRO A 403 -9.82 -29.87 -26.68
C PRO A 403 -9.49 -28.44 -26.20
N ILE A 404 -10.34 -27.85 -25.35
CA ILE A 404 -10.15 -26.48 -24.85
C ILE A 404 -9.03 -26.40 -23.79
N VAL A 405 -8.60 -27.53 -23.21
CA VAL A 405 -7.56 -27.56 -22.16
C VAL A 405 -6.14 -27.56 -22.74
N ILE A 406 -5.94 -28.00 -23.98
CA ILE A 406 -4.59 -28.24 -24.55
C ILE A 406 -4.05 -27.02 -25.30
N GLU A 407 -4.90 -26.20 -25.92
CA GLU A 407 -4.44 -25.16 -26.86
C GLU A 407 -4.15 -23.77 -26.23
N GLN A 408 -4.50 -23.54 -24.96
CA GLN A 408 -4.23 -22.26 -24.26
C GLN A 408 -3.16 -22.34 -23.16
N LEU A 409 -2.50 -23.50 -22.98
CA LEU A 409 -1.38 -23.69 -22.05
C LEU A 409 0.00 -23.42 -22.68
N GLY A 410 0.08 -22.75 -23.83
CA GLY A 410 1.32 -22.40 -24.55
C GLY A 410 2.26 -21.41 -23.85
N GLY A 411 2.25 -21.34 -22.51
CA GLY A 411 3.16 -20.50 -21.71
C GLY A 411 3.61 -21.13 -20.39
N ILE A 412 3.29 -22.39 -20.11
CA ILE A 412 3.78 -23.12 -18.93
C ILE A 412 4.50 -24.38 -19.41
N ASP A 413 5.65 -24.21 -20.06
CA ASP A 413 6.31 -25.30 -20.81
C ASP A 413 7.44 -26.02 -20.05
N GLN A 414 7.67 -25.74 -18.76
CA GLN A 414 8.75 -26.42 -18.01
C GLN A 414 8.29 -27.27 -16.82
N CYS A 415 7.20 -26.91 -16.13
CA CYS A 415 6.72 -27.70 -14.96
C CYS A 415 5.78 -28.85 -15.35
N SER A 416 4.95 -28.67 -16.38
CA SER A 416 4.01 -29.69 -16.88
C SER A 416 4.73 -30.80 -17.63
N HIS A 417 5.74 -30.46 -18.42
CA HIS A 417 6.56 -31.41 -19.18
C HIS A 417 7.39 -32.33 -18.26
N ASN A 418 7.92 -31.82 -17.15
CA ASN A 418 8.67 -32.62 -16.18
C ASN A 418 7.76 -33.55 -15.35
N PHE A 419 6.51 -33.14 -15.07
CA PHE A 419 5.56 -33.93 -14.28
C PHE A 419 4.99 -35.12 -15.07
N PHE A 420 4.67 -34.94 -16.36
CA PHE A 420 4.22 -36.05 -17.21
C PHE A 420 5.39 -36.94 -17.71
N ALA A 421 6.61 -36.41 -17.81
CA ALA A 421 7.80 -37.21 -18.11
C ALA A 421 8.21 -38.13 -16.94
N SER A 422 8.04 -37.71 -15.68
CA SER A 422 8.39 -38.55 -14.51
C SER A 422 7.46 -39.76 -14.30
N LEU A 423 6.30 -39.78 -14.96
CA LEU A 423 5.38 -40.92 -14.96
C LEU A 423 5.69 -41.95 -16.06
N ASN A 424 6.46 -41.58 -17.10
CA ASN A 424 6.71 -42.42 -18.26
C ASN A 424 8.16 -42.89 -18.42
N GLU A 425 9.14 -42.26 -17.77
CA GLU A 425 10.52 -42.74 -17.80
C GLU A 425 11.01 -43.07 -16.39
N GLY A 426 11.42 -44.33 -16.18
CA GLY A 426 12.09 -44.76 -14.95
C GLY A 426 13.29 -43.87 -14.64
N GLY A 427 13.09 -42.92 -13.73
CA GLY A 427 14.04 -41.88 -13.39
C GLY A 427 15.11 -42.34 -12.40
N LYS A 428 16.32 -42.47 -12.93
CA LYS A 428 17.68 -42.46 -12.35
C LYS A 428 17.87 -42.59 -10.82
N ARG A 429 18.59 -43.67 -10.49
CA ARG A 429 19.22 -44.07 -9.22
C ARG A 429 20.09 -42.99 -8.58
N THR A 430 19.94 -42.83 -7.28
CA THR A 430 20.98 -42.29 -6.39
C THR A 430 21.03 -43.15 -5.12
N ASP A 431 22.20 -43.79 -4.96
CA ASP A 431 22.71 -44.59 -3.84
C ASP A 431 22.05 -45.92 -3.47
N VAL A 432 22.90 -46.95 -3.40
CA VAL A 432 22.58 -48.36 -3.12
C VAL A 432 23.43 -48.79 -1.93
N LEU A 433 22.81 -49.21 -0.84
CA LEU A 433 23.48 -49.80 0.31
C LEU A 433 23.15 -51.30 0.37
N ASP A 434 24.19 -52.14 0.29
CA ASP A 434 24.07 -53.59 0.40
C ASP A 434 24.09 -53.99 1.88
N VAL A 435 23.07 -54.69 2.37
CA VAL A 435 22.99 -55.17 3.75
C VAL A 435 22.82 -56.70 3.76
N LYS A 436 23.62 -57.39 4.60
CA LYS A 436 23.56 -58.86 4.77
C LYS A 436 22.88 -59.23 6.08
N GLY A 437 21.76 -59.94 5.98
CA GLY A 437 21.06 -60.56 7.11
C GLY A 437 21.00 -62.10 6.99
N PRO A 438 20.58 -62.80 8.06
CA PRO A 438 20.64 -64.26 8.15
C PRO A 438 19.70 -65.04 7.20
N LYS A 439 18.87 -64.34 6.42
CA LYS A 439 17.99 -64.95 5.39
C LYS A 439 18.29 -64.49 3.95
N GLY A 440 19.37 -63.76 3.71
CA GLY A 440 19.77 -63.33 2.37
C GLY A 440 20.26 -61.88 2.31
N SER A 441 20.95 -61.54 1.22
CA SER A 441 21.46 -60.20 0.92
C SER A 441 20.41 -59.38 0.16
N GLY A 442 20.12 -58.16 0.64
CA GLY A 442 19.18 -57.24 -0.01
C GLY A 442 19.80 -55.85 -0.28
N ARG A 443 19.21 -55.14 -1.24
CA ARG A 443 19.59 -53.77 -1.64
C ARG A 443 18.57 -52.74 -1.16
N LEU A 444 19.04 -51.69 -0.49
CA LEU A 444 18.22 -50.55 -0.07
C LEU A 444 18.24 -49.46 -1.15
N ILE A 445 17.07 -48.88 -1.49
CA ILE A 445 16.93 -47.70 -2.37
C ILE A 445 16.07 -46.67 -1.62
N THR A 446 16.56 -45.44 -1.48
CA THR A 446 15.87 -44.33 -0.81
C THR A 446 15.48 -43.23 -1.80
N PHE A 447 14.27 -42.67 -1.64
CA PHE A 447 13.81 -41.48 -2.37
C PHE A 447 13.63 -40.30 -1.41
N GLU A 448 14.16 -39.13 -1.76
CA GLU A 448 13.87 -37.87 -1.07
C GLU A 448 12.74 -37.14 -1.78
N LEU A 449 11.59 -37.02 -1.11
CA LEU A 449 10.57 -36.02 -1.40
C LEU A 449 10.53 -35.08 -0.21
N PHE A 450 10.60 -33.77 -0.46
CA PHE A 450 10.56 -32.70 0.54
C PHE A 450 9.18 -32.60 1.20
N PHE A 451 8.75 -33.62 1.94
CA PHE A 451 7.73 -33.54 3.01
C PHE A 451 7.99 -34.66 4.02
N LYS A 452 8.13 -34.25 5.28
CA LYS A 452 8.62 -35.02 6.42
C LYS A 452 7.58 -36.04 6.91
N TYR A 453 7.45 -37.20 6.27
CA TYR A 453 6.91 -38.44 6.86
C TYR A 453 7.55 -39.66 6.16
N ARG A 454 8.20 -40.55 6.91
CA ARG A 454 8.82 -41.80 6.41
C ARG A 454 7.81 -42.94 6.49
N SER A 455 7.67 -43.73 5.41
CA SER A 455 6.99 -45.03 5.41
C SER A 455 7.85 -46.04 4.65
N ILE A 456 7.90 -47.28 5.14
CA ILE A 456 8.80 -48.38 4.72
C ILE A 456 8.04 -49.37 3.83
N VAL A 457 8.67 -49.92 2.78
CA VAL A 457 8.22 -51.12 2.05
C VAL A 457 9.43 -52.00 1.74
N LEU A 458 9.33 -53.32 1.97
CA LEU A 458 10.33 -54.33 1.61
C LEU A 458 9.81 -55.18 0.44
N GLN A 459 10.71 -55.55 -0.47
CA GLN A 459 10.45 -56.48 -1.58
C GLN A 459 11.24 -57.78 -1.34
N THR A 460 10.60 -58.94 -1.49
CA THR A 460 11.28 -60.24 -1.58
C THR A 460 11.26 -60.72 -3.04
N ASP A 461 12.24 -61.56 -3.40
CA ASP A 461 12.61 -61.90 -4.79
C ASP A 461 11.57 -62.73 -5.58
N GLU A 462 10.35 -62.89 -5.08
CA GLU A 462 9.28 -63.67 -5.72
C GLU A 462 7.97 -62.88 -5.85
N GLY A 463 8.05 -61.68 -6.43
CA GLY A 463 7.00 -61.12 -7.30
C GLY A 463 5.62 -60.77 -6.74
N GLU A 464 5.28 -61.06 -5.49
CA GLU A 464 3.98 -60.69 -4.88
C GLU A 464 4.11 -59.55 -3.87
N TRP A 465 3.20 -58.58 -3.95
CA TRP A 465 3.12 -57.43 -3.06
C TRP A 465 2.12 -57.72 -1.93
N GLU A 466 2.58 -57.78 -0.69
CA GLU A 466 1.70 -57.86 0.48
C GLU A 466 1.85 -56.60 1.35
N LEU A 467 0.72 -55.95 1.66
CA LEU A 467 0.63 -54.82 2.58
C LEU A 467 0.43 -55.38 3.99
N ILE A 468 1.43 -55.26 4.87
CA ILE A 468 1.25 -55.58 6.29
C ILE A 468 1.00 -54.26 7.03
N GLU A 469 -0.21 -54.07 7.54
CA GLU A 469 -0.53 -52.99 8.48
C GLU A 469 0.22 -53.23 9.79
N GLY A 470 1.23 -52.39 10.06
CA GLY A 470 1.85 -52.30 11.37
C GLY A 470 1.03 -51.40 12.27
N ASP A 471 0.41 -52.00 13.29
CA ASP A 471 -0.25 -51.30 14.38
C ASP A 471 0.76 -50.39 15.11
N THR A 472 0.27 -49.26 15.61
CA THR A 472 1.08 -48.21 16.25
C THR A 472 1.69 -48.65 17.59
N ASP A 473 2.93 -48.18 17.82
CA ASP A 473 3.65 -47.90 19.09
C ASP A 473 4.45 -49.03 19.79
N PRO A 474 5.59 -48.72 20.46
CA PRO A 474 6.21 -47.40 20.72
C PRO A 474 7.49 -47.07 19.94
#